data_AF-A0A0L0VK58-F1
#
_entry.id   AF-A0A0L0VK58-F1
#
_cell.length_a   1.000
_cell.length_b   1.000
_cell.length_c   1.000
_cell.angle_alpha   90.00
_cell.angle_beta   90.00
_cell.angle_gamma   90.00
#
_symmetry.space_group_name_H-M   'P 1'
#
loop_
_entity.id
_entity.type
_entity.pdbx_description
1 polymer ?
#
loop_
_entity_poly.entity_id
_entity_poly.type
_entity_poly.pdbx_seq_one_letter_code
_entity_poly.pdbx_strand_id
1 'polypeptide(L)'
;MGINVSPLIAGYGIQWNIKYESHKRAILARDVIDKILKEDQESIEKSRRKSRHKNNSANDTQTSMYGNISFSPRNWEDIEELNAELEVFVKLTQQMEGNHSSGAHVIPKYLELKEELEDKKHAAVESDALYPMWCAMLKRTEKYLDEAMACDSLILATLVHPCFRLSLFTLVFGQDSDEYDRCNSLITQEFARFKDKITTQAAGLGKSTPEAKQKETTGADSKGLMARLALLNKKKPSAQEHELQSFLTADLAFKADDIKDPDFPLKWWKVCHTCSQYQLIRY
;
A
#
# COMPACT_ATOMS: atom_id res chain seq x y z
N MET A 1 0.93 -18.18 -17.16
CA MET A 1 2.22 -18.26 -17.86
C MET A 1 2.81 -19.66 -17.73
N GLY A 2 3.00 -20.38 -18.84
CA GLY A 2 3.57 -21.73 -18.90
C GLY A 2 5.09 -21.71 -19.06
N ILE A 3 5.79 -20.98 -18.19
CA ILE A 3 7.25 -20.92 -18.23
C ILE A 3 7.76 -22.21 -17.60
N ASN A 4 8.38 -23.07 -18.41
CA ASN A 4 8.88 -24.38 -18.01
C ASN A 4 10.23 -24.26 -17.27
N VAL A 5 10.28 -23.38 -16.26
CA VAL A 5 11.37 -23.30 -15.31
C VAL A 5 10.88 -24.03 -14.06
N SER A 6 11.57 -25.10 -13.66
CA SER A 6 11.44 -25.65 -12.31
C SER A 6 11.40 -24.49 -11.31
N PRO A 7 10.62 -24.57 -10.22
CA PRO A 7 10.57 -23.51 -9.22
C PRO A 7 11.97 -23.33 -8.63
N LEU A 8 12.73 -22.43 -9.24
CA LEU A 8 13.99 -21.93 -8.69
C LEU A 8 13.57 -21.22 -7.42
N ILE A 9 13.95 -21.85 -6.31
CA ILE A 9 13.76 -21.45 -4.91
C ILE A 9 12.60 -22.20 -4.23
N ALA A 10 12.95 -23.35 -3.65
CA ALA A 10 12.27 -23.88 -2.47
C ALA A 10 12.62 -22.97 -1.28
N GLY A 11 11.65 -22.18 -0.84
CA GLY A 11 11.77 -21.30 0.33
C GLY A 11 10.38 -20.98 0.87
N TYR A 12 10.03 -21.61 1.97
CA TYR A 12 8.81 -21.43 2.75
C TYR A 12 8.60 -19.95 3.12
N GLY A 13 7.39 -19.42 2.90
CA GLY A 13 7.01 -18.06 3.30
C GLY A 13 7.17 -17.04 2.18
N ILE A 14 6.05 -16.50 1.69
CA ILE A 14 5.97 -15.62 0.53
C ILE A 14 6.76 -14.32 0.78
N GLN A 15 7.94 -14.21 0.19
CA GLN A 15 8.79 -13.01 0.17
C GLN A 15 8.73 -12.37 -1.22
N TRP A 16 7.65 -11.64 -1.52
CA TRP A 16 7.51 -10.93 -2.80
C TRP A 16 8.63 -9.95 -3.08
N ASN A 17 9.20 -9.32 -2.03
CA ASN A 17 10.37 -8.48 -2.17
C ASN A 17 11.58 -9.27 -2.70
N ILE A 18 11.77 -10.53 -2.26
CA ILE A 18 12.86 -11.37 -2.77
C ILE A 18 12.59 -11.82 -4.20
N LYS A 19 11.35 -12.19 -4.53
CA LYS A 19 10.98 -12.53 -5.92
C LYS A 19 11.16 -11.33 -6.85
N TYR A 20 10.72 -10.14 -6.44
CA TYR A 20 10.91 -8.89 -7.17
C TYR A 20 12.39 -8.60 -7.41
N GLU A 21 13.21 -8.63 -6.35
CA GLU A 21 14.66 -8.40 -6.47
C GLU A 21 15.34 -9.46 -7.33
N SER A 22 14.92 -10.72 -7.23
CA SER A 22 15.43 -11.81 -8.06
C SER A 22 15.11 -11.60 -9.53
N HIS A 23 13.85 -11.28 -9.87
CA HIS A 23 13.44 -11.00 -11.25
C HIS A 23 14.16 -9.76 -11.79
N LYS A 24 14.22 -8.69 -11.00
CA LYS A 24 14.94 -7.45 -11.35
C LYS A 24 16.40 -7.73 -11.70
N ARG A 25 17.10 -8.52 -10.89
CA ARG A 25 18.49 -8.93 -11.18
C ARG A 25 18.58 -9.78 -12.44
N ALA A 26 17.64 -10.70 -12.65
CA ALA A 26 17.61 -11.53 -13.86
C ALA A 26 17.39 -10.68 -15.13
N ILE A 27 16.47 -9.72 -15.10
CA ILE A 27 16.22 -8.77 -16.19
C ILE A 27 17.48 -7.96 -16.49
N LEU A 28 18.15 -7.41 -15.46
CA LEU A 28 19.39 -6.65 -15.64
C LEU A 28 20.54 -7.50 -16.21
N ALA A 29 20.56 -8.79 -15.89
CA ALA A 29 21.56 -9.74 -16.38
C ALA A 29 21.12 -10.51 -17.64
N ARG A 30 20.02 -10.10 -18.30
CA ARG A 30 19.41 -10.81 -19.44
C ARG A 30 20.41 -11.20 -20.51
N ASP A 31 21.22 -10.26 -20.98
CA ASP A 31 22.20 -10.52 -22.05
C ASP A 31 23.25 -11.57 -21.64
N VAL A 32 23.67 -11.54 -20.37
CA VAL A 32 24.63 -12.49 -19.81
C VAL A 32 24.00 -13.87 -19.68
N ILE A 33 22.75 -13.94 -19.20
CA ILE A 33 22.00 -15.20 -19.04
C ILE A 33 21.75 -15.83 -20.42
N ASP A 34 21.25 -15.07 -21.39
CA ASP A 34 20.99 -15.53 -22.75
C ASP A 34 22.29 -16.05 -23.41
N LYS A 35 23.42 -15.36 -23.18
CA LYS A 35 24.73 -15.79 -23.65
C LYS A 35 25.19 -17.10 -23.01
N ILE A 36 25.09 -17.23 -21.68
CA ILE A 36 25.49 -18.46 -20.96
C ILE A 36 24.66 -19.66 -21.44
N LEU A 37 23.33 -19.49 -21.57
CA LEU A 37 22.44 -20.55 -22.04
C LEU A 37 22.77 -20.96 -23.48
N LYS A 38 23.05 -19.98 -24.35
CA LYS A 38 23.45 -20.25 -25.72
C LYS A 38 24.79 -20.99 -25.81
N GLU A 39 25.79 -20.58 -25.02
CA GLU A 39 27.10 -21.23 -24.98
C GLU A 39 27.01 -22.67 -24.49
N ASP A 40 26.20 -22.93 -23.46
CA ASP A 40 25.94 -24.30 -22.97
C ASP A 40 25.29 -25.16 -24.05
N GLN A 41 24.26 -24.65 -24.72
CA GLN A 41 23.56 -25.39 -25.78
C GLN A 41 24.45 -25.68 -27.00
N GLU A 42 25.26 -24.70 -27.41
CA GLU A 42 26.26 -24.89 -28.47
C GLU A 42 27.35 -25.90 -28.08
N SER A 43 27.78 -25.92 -26.81
CA SER A 43 28.80 -26.85 -26.33
C SER A 43 28.33 -28.31 -26.43
N ILE A 44 27.05 -28.55 -26.13
CA ILE A 44 26.40 -29.86 -26.25
C ILE A 44 26.26 -30.24 -27.72
N GLU A 45 25.84 -29.32 -28.58
CA GLU A 45 25.69 -29.60 -30.00
C GLU A 45 27.04 -29.94 -30.66
N LYS A 46 28.09 -29.21 -30.33
CA LYS A 46 29.46 -29.50 -30.78
C LYS A 46 29.93 -30.87 -30.30
N SER A 47 29.63 -31.24 -29.06
CA SER A 47 29.98 -32.56 -28.50
C SER A 47 29.19 -33.70 -29.16
N ARG A 48 27.89 -33.50 -29.45
CA ARG A 48 27.05 -34.44 -30.21
C ARG A 48 27.53 -34.63 -31.65
N ARG A 49 27.95 -33.56 -32.33
CA ARG A 49 28.49 -33.66 -33.71
C ARG A 49 29.80 -34.46 -33.74
N LYS A 50 30.67 -34.30 -32.73
CA LYS A 50 31.92 -35.06 -32.59
C LYS A 50 31.69 -36.54 -32.28
N SER A 51 30.72 -36.88 -31.42
CA SER A 51 30.41 -38.28 -31.10
C SER A 51 29.76 -39.03 -32.27
N ARG A 52 28.95 -38.35 -33.09
CA ARG A 52 28.33 -38.94 -34.29
C ARG A 52 29.33 -39.40 -35.35
N HIS A 53 30.54 -38.85 -35.34
CA HIS A 53 31.64 -39.23 -36.23
C HIS A 53 32.53 -40.35 -35.67
N LYS A 54 32.31 -40.77 -34.41
CA LYS A 54 33.10 -41.79 -33.72
C LYS A 54 32.19 -42.99 -33.42
N ASN A 55 32.19 -43.96 -34.32
CA ASN A 55 31.44 -45.21 -34.10
C ASN A 55 31.95 -45.88 -32.82
N ASN A 56 31.02 -46.18 -31.92
CA ASN A 56 31.16 -46.88 -30.63
C ASN A 56 31.72 -46.06 -29.45
N SER A 57 30.84 -45.63 -28.55
CA SER A 57 30.73 -46.18 -27.18
C SER A 57 29.55 -45.52 -26.48
N ALA A 58 28.64 -46.33 -25.95
CA ALA A 58 27.52 -45.88 -25.12
C ALA A 58 28.01 -45.35 -23.76
N ASN A 59 27.26 -44.39 -23.21
CA ASN A 59 27.32 -43.85 -21.83
C ASN A 59 28.18 -42.61 -21.55
N ASP A 60 28.07 -41.58 -22.38
CA ASP A 60 28.25 -40.22 -21.83
C ASP A 60 27.11 -39.33 -22.32
N THR A 61 25.97 -39.43 -21.64
CA THR A 61 24.83 -38.54 -21.88
C THR A 61 25.17 -37.20 -21.25
N GLN A 62 26.05 -36.44 -21.91
CA GLN A 62 26.42 -35.10 -21.46
C GLN A 62 25.14 -34.26 -21.46
N THR A 63 24.58 -34.14 -20.26
CA THR A 63 23.33 -33.44 -19.98
C THR A 63 23.68 -31.99 -19.81
N SER A 64 22.94 -31.10 -20.48
CA SER A 64 23.09 -29.65 -20.30
C SER A 64 23.19 -29.30 -18.82
N MET A 65 24.17 -28.45 -18.48
CA MET A 65 24.30 -27.94 -17.10
C MET A 65 23.02 -27.22 -16.67
N TYR A 66 22.30 -26.62 -17.62
CA TYR A 66 21.09 -25.84 -17.39
C TYR A 66 19.83 -26.48 -17.99
N GLY A 67 19.87 -27.76 -18.38
CA GLY A 67 18.77 -28.43 -19.07
C GLY A 67 18.37 -27.78 -20.42
N ASN A 68 17.15 -28.04 -20.89
CA ASN A 68 16.62 -27.41 -22.11
C ASN A 68 15.99 -26.03 -21.82
N ILE A 69 16.55 -25.25 -20.90
CA ILE A 69 16.01 -23.95 -20.52
C ILE A 69 16.41 -22.93 -21.58
N SER A 70 15.42 -22.27 -22.17
CA SER A 70 15.62 -21.16 -23.12
C SER A 70 14.61 -20.07 -22.87
N PHE A 71 15.05 -18.82 -22.87
CA PHE A 71 14.18 -17.66 -22.79
C PHE A 71 13.98 -17.07 -24.18
N SER A 72 12.72 -16.94 -24.61
CA SER A 72 12.40 -16.11 -25.76
C SER A 72 12.34 -14.64 -25.33
N PRO A 73 12.43 -13.67 -26.27
CA PRO A 73 12.17 -12.26 -25.96
C PRO A 73 10.83 -12.05 -25.25
N ARG A 74 9.81 -12.83 -25.63
CA ARG A 74 8.48 -12.80 -25.00
C ARG A 74 8.51 -13.25 -23.54
N ASN A 75 9.32 -14.25 -23.19
CA ASN A 75 9.46 -14.67 -21.80
C ASN A 75 10.05 -13.56 -20.93
N TRP A 76 10.99 -12.78 -21.47
CA TRP A 76 11.56 -11.63 -20.76
C TRP A 76 10.55 -10.50 -20.58
N GLU A 77 9.76 -10.20 -21.61
CA GLU A 77 8.64 -9.24 -21.52
C GLU A 77 7.64 -9.65 -20.44
N ASP A 78 7.22 -10.93 -20.43
CA ASP A 78 6.28 -11.44 -19.44
C ASP A 78 6.85 -11.35 -17.99
N ILE A 79 8.17 -11.56 -17.81
CA ILE A 79 8.85 -11.40 -16.51
C ILE A 79 8.93 -9.92 -16.11
N GLU A 80 9.23 -9.01 -17.03
CA GLU A 80 9.27 -7.57 -16.79
C GLU A 80 7.88 -7.04 -16.39
N GLU A 81 6.83 -7.45 -17.10
CA GLU A 81 5.45 -7.08 -16.81
C GLU A 81 5.01 -7.58 -15.43
N LEU A 82 5.28 -8.86 -15.12
CA LEU A 82 5.03 -9.42 -13.79
C LEU A 82 5.79 -8.65 -12.69
N ASN A 83 7.04 -8.28 -12.96
CA ASN A 83 7.87 -7.58 -11.99
C ASN A 83 7.39 -6.13 -11.74
N ALA A 84 6.84 -5.47 -12.77
CA ALA A 84 6.22 -4.16 -12.65
C ALA A 84 4.97 -4.21 -11.77
N GLU A 85 4.12 -5.23 -11.91
CA GLU A 85 2.96 -5.42 -11.03
C GLU A 85 3.37 -5.67 -9.57
N LEU A 86 4.44 -6.42 -9.34
CA LEU A 86 5.01 -6.64 -8.00
C LEU A 86 5.60 -5.37 -7.36
N GLU A 87 6.07 -4.44 -8.17
CA GLU A 87 6.75 -3.22 -7.70
C GLU A 87 5.87 -2.39 -6.77
N VAL A 88 4.55 -2.42 -6.97
CA VAL A 88 3.58 -1.68 -6.16
C VAL A 88 3.69 -2.05 -4.67
N PHE A 89 3.85 -3.33 -4.34
CA PHE A 89 4.02 -3.79 -2.96
C PHE A 89 5.37 -3.41 -2.36
N VAL A 90 6.42 -3.41 -3.18
CA VAL A 90 7.77 -3.03 -2.75
C VAL A 90 7.80 -1.55 -2.41
N LYS A 91 7.24 -0.71 -3.30
CA LYS A 91 7.09 0.73 -3.07
C LYS A 91 6.22 1.03 -1.86
N LEU A 92 5.10 0.34 -1.71
CA LEU A 92 4.24 0.50 -0.54
C LEU A 92 4.99 0.16 0.75
N THR A 93 5.63 -1.02 0.81
CA THR A 93 6.42 -1.43 1.99
C THR A 93 7.51 -0.41 2.33
N GLN A 94 8.26 0.07 1.34
CA GLN A 94 9.29 1.09 1.54
C GLN A 94 8.72 2.39 2.12
N GLN A 95 7.53 2.81 1.69
CA GLN A 95 6.85 3.97 2.27
C GLN A 95 6.43 3.73 3.73
N MET A 96 6.29 2.49 4.18
CA MET A 96 5.88 2.19 5.55
C MET A 96 7.05 1.97 6.51
N GLU A 97 8.23 1.59 5.99
CA GLU A 97 9.46 1.28 6.75
C GLU A 97 10.31 2.51 7.13
N GLY A 98 9.85 3.73 6.85
CA GLY A 98 10.57 4.97 7.14
C GLY A 98 10.40 5.52 8.56
N ASN A 99 11.25 6.49 8.94
CA ASN A 99 11.19 7.21 10.23
C ASN A 99 10.10 8.32 10.28
N HIS A 100 9.21 8.37 9.31
CA HIS A 100 8.12 9.36 9.26
C HIS A 100 6.85 8.78 9.88
N SER A 101 5.84 9.62 10.17
CA SER A 101 4.57 9.13 10.73
C SER A 101 3.73 8.41 9.67
N SER A 102 4.12 7.18 9.31
CA SER A 102 3.42 6.34 8.32
C SER A 102 2.19 5.64 8.88
N GLY A 103 2.08 5.50 10.21
CA GLY A 103 1.01 4.74 10.86
C GLY A 103 -0.40 5.15 10.45
N ALA A 104 -0.65 6.46 10.27
CA ALA A 104 -1.95 6.97 9.86
C ALA A 104 -2.32 6.63 8.40
N HIS A 105 -1.31 6.36 7.55
CA HIS A 105 -1.47 6.07 6.13
C HIS A 105 -1.59 4.58 5.82
N VAL A 106 -1.32 3.69 6.78
CA VAL A 106 -1.39 2.22 6.58
C VAL A 106 -2.74 1.80 5.99
N ILE A 107 -3.84 2.14 6.68
CA ILE A 107 -5.20 1.77 6.28
C ILE A 107 -5.58 2.43 4.95
N PRO A 108 -5.46 3.77 4.76
CA PRO A 108 -5.73 4.42 3.48
C PRO A 108 -4.98 3.79 2.30
N LYS A 109 -3.71 3.43 2.48
CA LYS A 109 -2.89 2.86 1.41
C LYS A 109 -3.30 1.46 1.01
N TYR A 110 -3.66 0.61 1.97
CA TYR A 110 -4.20 -0.72 1.65
C TYR A 110 -5.57 -0.63 0.97
N LEU A 111 -6.41 0.35 1.35
CA LEU A 111 -7.69 0.60 0.70
C LEU A 111 -7.52 1.08 -0.74
N GLU A 112 -6.61 2.03 -0.99
CA GLU A 112 -6.27 2.52 -2.34
C GLU A 112 -5.74 1.37 -3.21
N LEU A 113 -4.81 0.56 -2.68
CA LEU A 113 -4.28 -0.60 -3.39
C LEU A 113 -5.35 -1.66 -3.68
N LYS A 114 -6.29 -1.87 -2.74
CA LYS A 114 -7.40 -2.80 -2.94
C LYS A 114 -8.28 -2.36 -4.11
N GLU A 115 -8.69 -1.08 -4.14
CA GLU A 115 -9.51 -0.50 -5.22
C GLU A 115 -8.82 -0.64 -6.58
N GLU A 116 -7.52 -0.32 -6.66
CA GLU A 116 -6.73 -0.46 -7.89
C GLU A 116 -6.65 -1.93 -8.39
N LEU A 117 -6.49 -2.88 -7.47
CA LEU A 117 -6.41 -4.30 -7.82
C LEU A 117 -7.77 -4.88 -8.22
N GLU A 118 -8.85 -4.42 -7.59
CA GLU A 118 -10.22 -4.76 -7.99
C GLU A 118 -10.50 -4.26 -9.40
N ASP A 119 -10.17 -3.01 -9.70
CA ASP A 119 -10.33 -2.43 -11.04
C ASP A 119 -9.56 -3.22 -12.11
N LYS A 120 -8.28 -3.54 -11.85
CA LYS A 120 -7.47 -4.37 -12.76
C LYS A 120 -8.09 -5.77 -12.95
N LYS A 121 -8.51 -6.40 -11.86
CA LYS A 121 -9.14 -7.73 -11.91
C LYS A 121 -10.45 -7.71 -12.69
N HIS A 122 -11.27 -6.67 -12.54
CA HIS A 122 -12.55 -6.52 -13.25
C HIS A 122 -12.37 -6.18 -14.73
N ALA A 123 -11.32 -5.45 -15.09
CA ALA A 123 -10.99 -5.16 -16.49
C ALA A 123 -10.38 -6.38 -17.22
N ALA A 124 -9.81 -7.32 -16.48
CA ALA A 124 -9.14 -8.49 -17.02
C ALA A 124 -10.10 -9.66 -17.33
N VAL A 125 -9.71 -10.47 -18.32
CA VAL A 125 -10.36 -11.76 -18.59
C VAL A 125 -9.64 -12.85 -17.79
N GLU A 126 -10.35 -13.88 -17.32
CA GLU A 126 -9.75 -14.97 -16.52
C GLU A 126 -8.62 -15.72 -17.23
N SER A 127 -8.59 -15.69 -18.57
CA SER A 127 -7.54 -16.29 -19.40
C SER A 127 -6.27 -15.43 -19.48
N ASP A 128 -6.28 -14.21 -18.95
CA ASP A 128 -5.11 -13.34 -18.91
C ASP A 128 -3.99 -13.97 -18.08
N ALA A 129 -2.75 -13.83 -18.55
CA ALA A 129 -1.57 -14.33 -17.88
C ALA A 129 -1.38 -13.76 -16.47
N LEU A 130 -1.82 -12.52 -16.23
CA LEU A 130 -1.71 -11.81 -14.95
C LEU A 130 -2.95 -11.95 -14.06
N TYR A 131 -4.06 -12.49 -14.56
CA TYR A 131 -5.28 -12.64 -13.76
C TYR A 131 -5.07 -13.40 -12.44
N PRO A 132 -4.37 -14.55 -12.40
CA PRO A 132 -4.07 -15.24 -11.15
C PRO A 132 -3.21 -14.39 -10.19
N MET A 133 -2.38 -13.50 -10.75
CA MET A 133 -1.52 -12.61 -9.98
C MET A 133 -2.33 -11.54 -9.26
N TRP A 134 -3.23 -10.83 -9.95
CA TRP A 134 -4.11 -9.84 -9.32
C TRP A 134 -5.00 -10.46 -8.25
N CYS A 135 -5.52 -11.68 -8.48
CA CYS A 135 -6.26 -12.41 -7.45
C CYS A 135 -5.43 -12.69 -6.19
N ALA A 136 -4.17 -13.11 -6.36
CA ALA A 136 -3.27 -13.36 -5.24
C ALA A 136 -2.84 -12.06 -4.52
N MET A 137 -2.60 -10.99 -5.27
CA MET A 137 -2.31 -9.64 -4.77
C MET A 137 -3.46 -9.12 -3.91
N LEU A 138 -4.68 -9.17 -4.44
CA LEU A 138 -5.89 -8.72 -3.76
C LEU A 138 -6.12 -9.48 -2.45
N LYS A 139 -6.07 -10.81 -2.49
CA LYS A 139 -6.21 -11.65 -1.28
C LYS A 139 -5.19 -11.29 -0.20
N ARG A 140 -3.97 -10.90 -0.60
CA ARG A 140 -2.92 -10.51 0.34
C ARG A 140 -3.16 -9.10 0.90
N THR A 141 -3.55 -8.16 0.04
CA THR A 141 -3.93 -6.80 0.44
C THR A 141 -5.07 -6.83 1.44
N GLU A 142 -6.10 -7.63 1.19
CA GLU A 142 -7.23 -7.83 2.12
C GLU A 142 -6.76 -8.38 3.46
N LYS A 143 -5.92 -9.42 3.47
CA LYS A 143 -5.37 -9.96 4.71
C LYS A 143 -4.64 -8.89 5.53
N TYR A 144 -3.80 -8.07 4.90
CA TYR A 144 -3.07 -7.03 5.62
C TYR A 144 -3.96 -5.86 6.04
N LEU A 145 -4.99 -5.55 5.25
CA LEU A 145 -6.01 -4.60 5.63
C LEU A 145 -6.78 -5.08 6.87
N ASP A 146 -7.15 -6.37 6.93
CA ASP A 146 -7.82 -6.97 8.09
C ASP A 146 -6.92 -6.90 9.34
N GLU A 147 -5.63 -7.24 9.20
CA GLU A 147 -4.64 -7.10 10.28
C GLU A 147 -4.48 -5.64 10.74
N ALA A 148 -4.46 -4.68 9.81
CA ALA A 148 -4.36 -3.26 10.12
C ALA A 148 -5.64 -2.75 10.81
N MET A 149 -6.81 -3.17 10.34
CA MET A 149 -8.10 -2.87 10.96
C MET A 149 -8.24 -3.53 12.33
N ALA A 150 -7.61 -4.68 12.59
CA ALA A 150 -7.58 -5.25 13.94
C ALA A 150 -6.70 -4.46 14.93
N CYS A 151 -5.86 -3.53 14.46
CA CYS A 151 -4.97 -2.74 15.29
C CYS A 151 -5.56 -1.39 15.67
N ASP A 152 -5.96 -1.24 16.94
CA ASP A 152 -6.56 0.00 17.46
C ASP A 152 -5.61 1.21 17.33
N SER A 153 -4.30 1.02 17.49
CA SER A 153 -3.33 2.11 17.35
C SER A 153 -3.28 2.66 15.91
N LEU A 154 -3.41 1.80 14.90
CA LEU A 154 -3.45 2.22 13.51
C LEU A 154 -4.77 2.92 13.19
N ILE A 155 -5.90 2.38 13.67
CA ILE A 155 -7.21 3.03 13.53
C ILE A 155 -7.17 4.44 14.15
N LEU A 156 -6.69 4.56 15.39
CA LEU A 156 -6.61 5.85 16.08
C LEU A 156 -5.68 6.83 15.35
N ALA A 157 -4.53 6.35 14.86
CA ALA A 157 -3.62 7.19 14.08
C ALA A 157 -4.30 7.73 12.80
N THR A 158 -5.06 6.89 12.10
CA THR A 158 -5.84 7.30 10.92
C THR A 158 -6.98 8.26 11.30
N LEU A 159 -7.70 8.01 12.39
CA LEU A 159 -8.83 8.85 12.83
C LEU A 159 -8.40 10.25 13.30
N VAL A 160 -7.21 10.38 13.90
CA VAL A 160 -6.67 11.68 14.35
C VAL A 160 -6.00 12.45 13.20
N HIS A 161 -5.82 11.81 12.03
CA HIS A 161 -5.29 12.48 10.86
C HIS A 161 -6.33 13.47 10.29
N PRO A 162 -5.99 14.77 10.14
CA PRO A 162 -6.96 15.81 9.75
C PRO A 162 -7.68 15.53 8.43
N CYS A 163 -6.98 14.94 7.46
CA CYS A 163 -7.57 14.61 6.16
C CYS A 163 -8.53 13.42 6.19
N PHE A 164 -8.26 12.39 7.01
CA PHE A 164 -8.97 11.10 6.96
C PHE A 164 -10.17 11.06 7.90
N ARG A 165 -9.93 11.19 9.20
CA ARG A 165 -10.97 11.18 10.25
C ARG A 165 -11.96 10.01 10.07
N LEU A 166 -13.19 10.18 10.56
CA LEU A 166 -14.27 9.25 10.27
C LEU A 166 -14.72 9.31 8.80
N SER A 167 -14.45 10.39 8.07
CA SER A 167 -14.92 10.55 6.68
C SER A 167 -14.32 9.51 5.74
N LEU A 168 -13.08 9.04 5.98
CA LEU A 168 -12.50 7.90 5.27
C LEU A 168 -13.34 6.63 5.47
N PHE A 169 -13.67 6.30 6.72
CA PHE A 169 -14.41 5.09 7.05
C PHE A 169 -15.86 5.16 6.54
N THR A 170 -16.50 6.33 6.63
CA THR A 170 -17.81 6.58 6.02
C THR A 170 -17.79 6.38 4.51
N LEU A 171 -16.74 6.85 3.82
CA LEU A 171 -16.61 6.74 2.37
C LEU A 171 -16.45 5.29 1.91
N VAL A 172 -15.70 4.49 2.69
CA VAL A 172 -15.25 3.16 2.27
C VAL A 172 -16.19 2.06 2.74
N PHE A 173 -16.62 2.10 4.01
CA PHE A 173 -17.47 1.06 4.60
C PHE A 173 -18.95 1.47 4.64
N GLY A 174 -19.22 2.78 4.60
CA GLY A 174 -20.57 3.32 4.81
C GLY A 174 -20.80 3.71 6.26
N GLN A 175 -21.73 4.63 6.49
CA GLN A 175 -22.03 5.16 7.83
C GLN A 175 -22.70 4.12 8.73
N ASP A 176 -23.47 3.19 8.16
CA ASP A 176 -24.24 2.17 8.89
C ASP A 176 -23.46 0.84 9.01
N SER A 177 -22.13 0.88 8.87
CA SER A 177 -21.28 -0.31 8.90
C SER A 177 -20.75 -0.60 10.31
N ASP A 178 -20.53 -1.89 10.59
CA ASP A 178 -19.91 -2.34 11.84
C ASP A 178 -18.50 -1.75 12.03
N GLU A 179 -17.76 -1.57 10.94
CA GLU A 179 -16.43 -0.95 10.95
C GLU A 179 -16.51 0.52 11.37
N TYR A 180 -17.48 1.28 10.82
CA TYR A 180 -17.69 2.67 11.21
C TYR A 180 -18.06 2.78 12.68
N ASP A 181 -19.00 1.96 13.15
CA ASP A 181 -19.45 1.96 14.54
C ASP A 181 -18.31 1.61 15.51
N ARG A 182 -17.47 0.64 15.14
CA ARG A 182 -16.27 0.30 15.91
C ARG A 182 -15.29 1.47 15.95
N CYS A 183 -14.97 2.08 14.81
CA CYS A 183 -14.06 3.22 14.75
C CYS A 183 -14.56 4.41 15.57
N ASN A 184 -15.85 4.74 15.46
CA ASN A 184 -16.48 5.83 16.19
C ASN A 184 -16.53 5.57 17.71
N SER A 185 -16.83 4.33 18.11
CA SER A 185 -16.82 3.91 19.51
C SER A 185 -15.41 3.99 20.11
N LEU A 186 -14.40 3.49 19.38
CA LEU A 186 -13.01 3.47 19.82
C LEU A 186 -12.46 4.89 20.07
N ILE A 187 -12.66 5.81 19.11
CA ILE A 187 -12.17 7.19 19.27
C ILE A 187 -12.91 7.93 20.39
N THR A 188 -14.21 7.67 20.55
CA THR A 188 -15.01 8.28 21.62
C THR A 188 -14.55 7.80 23.00
N GLN A 189 -14.28 6.50 23.14
CA GLN A 189 -13.77 5.91 24.38
C GLN A 189 -12.39 6.45 24.75
N GLU A 190 -11.45 6.47 23.80
CA GLU A 190 -10.10 6.96 24.05
C GLU A 190 -10.08 8.47 24.32
N PHE A 191 -10.94 9.25 23.66
CA PHE A 191 -11.10 10.67 23.98
C PHE A 191 -11.61 10.88 25.41
N ALA A 192 -12.63 10.14 25.85
CA ALA A 192 -13.15 10.21 27.21
C ALA A 192 -12.06 9.85 28.23
N ARG A 193 -11.36 8.74 28.01
CA ARG A 193 -10.23 8.30 28.84
C ARG A 193 -9.13 9.35 28.95
N PHE A 194 -8.80 10.00 27.84
CA PHE A 194 -7.78 11.05 27.81
C PHE A 194 -8.25 12.31 28.55
N LYS A 195 -9.52 12.70 28.37
CA LYS A 195 -10.14 13.83 29.07
C LYS A 195 -10.16 13.62 30.59
N ASP A 196 -10.44 12.41 31.06
CA ASP A 196 -10.42 12.07 32.49
C ASP A 196 -9.00 12.16 33.07
N LYS A 197 -8.01 11.65 32.33
CA LYS A 197 -6.59 11.73 32.69
C LYS A 197 -6.12 13.19 32.80
N ILE A 198 -6.52 14.02 31.85
CA ILE A 198 -6.19 15.46 31.86
C ILE A 198 -6.93 16.17 32.98
N THR A 199 -8.20 15.90 33.21
CA THR A 199 -8.97 16.55 34.29
C THR A 199 -8.37 16.21 35.66
N THR A 200 -7.90 14.97 35.83
CA THR A 200 -7.18 14.52 37.03
C THR A 200 -5.83 15.23 37.19
N GLN A 201 -5.14 15.57 36.10
CA GLN A 201 -3.87 16.34 36.12
C GLN A 201 -4.07 17.86 36.21
N ALA A 202 -5.13 18.40 35.61
CA ALA A 202 -5.46 19.82 35.51
C ALA A 202 -6.12 20.37 36.78
N ALA A 203 -6.65 19.50 37.66
CA ALA A 203 -6.92 19.84 39.06
C ALA A 203 -5.67 20.39 39.80
N GLY A 204 -4.48 20.32 39.19
CA GLY A 204 -3.26 20.97 39.63
C GLY A 204 -2.95 22.37 39.06
N LEU A 205 -3.42 22.78 37.87
CA LEU A 205 -3.05 24.09 37.27
C LEU A 205 -4.05 24.56 36.17
N GLY A 206 -4.54 25.80 36.29
CA GLY A 206 -5.68 26.36 35.52
C GLY A 206 -5.38 27.09 34.19
N LYS A 207 -6.45 27.20 33.37
CA LYS A 207 -6.53 27.64 31.94
C LYS A 207 -6.62 29.17 31.72
N SER A 208 -6.44 29.63 30.46
CA SER A 208 -7.37 30.59 29.79
C SER A 208 -7.19 30.78 28.27
N THR A 209 -8.24 31.35 27.64
CA THR A 209 -8.61 31.44 26.19
C THR A 209 -8.82 32.88 25.73
N PRO A 210 -8.54 33.29 24.45
CA PRO A 210 -9.58 33.39 23.37
C PRO A 210 -9.15 33.29 21.85
N GLU A 211 -10.20 33.30 21.00
CA GLU A 211 -10.52 33.25 19.54
C GLU A 211 -9.80 34.23 18.56
N ALA A 212 -10.02 34.33 17.21
CA ALA A 212 -10.36 33.49 16.03
C ALA A 212 -10.50 34.40 14.76
N LYS A 213 -10.30 33.90 13.50
CA LYS A 213 -11.03 34.22 12.20
C LYS A 213 -10.35 33.77 10.87
N GLN A 214 -10.98 32.87 10.10
CA GLN A 214 -10.54 32.14 8.86
C GLN A 214 -10.57 32.86 7.48
N LYS A 215 -10.04 32.20 6.41
CA LYS A 215 -10.45 32.30 4.98
C LYS A 215 -10.04 31.09 4.08
N GLU A 216 -10.89 30.70 3.12
CA GLU A 216 -10.80 29.56 2.17
C GLU A 216 -10.28 29.90 0.74
N THR A 217 -9.89 28.88 -0.06
CA THR A 217 -10.09 28.83 -1.55
C THR A 217 -9.93 27.42 -2.21
N THR A 218 -10.71 27.21 -3.29
CA THR A 218 -10.80 26.20 -4.40
C THR A 218 -9.51 25.48 -4.86
N GLY A 219 -9.44 24.27 -5.45
CA GLY A 219 -10.37 23.24 -5.99
C GLY A 219 -9.69 22.55 -7.21
N ALA A 220 -9.64 21.20 -7.31
CA ALA A 220 -9.33 20.45 -8.55
C ALA A 220 -9.69 18.95 -8.46
N ASP A 221 -10.23 18.41 -9.56
CA ASP A 221 -10.78 17.06 -9.74
C ASP A 221 -9.74 15.94 -9.85
N SER A 222 -10.03 14.80 -9.20
CA SER A 222 -9.36 13.51 -9.41
C SER A 222 -10.34 12.38 -9.01
N LYS A 223 -10.30 11.23 -9.69
CA LYS A 223 -11.24 10.11 -9.48
C LYS A 223 -10.85 9.15 -8.34
N GLY A 224 -9.65 9.24 -7.78
CA GLY A 224 -9.14 8.29 -6.77
C GLY A 224 -9.74 8.50 -5.37
N LEU A 225 -9.61 7.49 -4.49
CA LEU A 225 -10.06 7.53 -3.08
C LEU A 225 -9.71 8.85 -2.38
N MET A 226 -8.45 9.29 -2.50
CA MET A 226 -7.97 10.52 -1.87
C MET A 226 -8.68 11.78 -2.38
N ALA A 227 -9.09 11.79 -3.65
CA ALA A 227 -9.82 12.92 -4.22
C ALA A 227 -11.31 12.87 -3.89
N ARG A 228 -11.91 11.66 -3.81
CA ARG A 228 -13.25 11.46 -3.25
C ARG A 228 -13.33 11.93 -1.79
N LEU A 229 -12.31 11.61 -0.99
CA LEU A 229 -12.16 12.08 0.39
C LEU A 229 -12.04 13.61 0.46
N ALA A 230 -11.24 14.23 -0.41
CA ALA A 230 -11.11 15.68 -0.49
C ALA A 230 -12.44 16.40 -0.85
N LEU A 231 -13.31 15.76 -1.64
CA LEU A 231 -14.65 16.26 -1.95
C LEU A 231 -15.63 16.13 -0.78
N LEU A 232 -15.53 15.08 0.03
CA LEU A 232 -16.39 14.87 1.19
C LEU A 232 -16.11 15.86 2.33
N ASN A 233 -14.88 16.31 2.48
CA ASN A 233 -14.50 17.35 3.44
C ASN A 233 -14.95 18.78 2.99
N LYS A 234 -16.09 18.89 2.30
CA LYS A 234 -16.78 20.14 1.88
C LYS A 234 -18.21 20.27 2.45
N LYS A 235 -18.52 19.58 3.54
CA LYS A 235 -19.88 19.50 4.10
C LYS A 235 -20.02 20.34 5.38
N LYS A 236 -21.06 21.18 5.37
CA LYS A 236 -21.42 22.13 6.42
C LYS A 236 -21.95 21.43 7.69
N PRO A 237 -21.51 21.80 8.90
CA PRO A 237 -21.93 21.13 10.15
C PRO A 237 -23.31 21.57 10.65
N SER A 238 -24.03 20.62 11.27
CA SER A 238 -25.23 20.82 12.10
C SER A 238 -24.84 21.08 13.55
N ALA A 239 -25.63 21.89 14.26
CA ALA A 239 -25.29 22.42 15.58
C ALA A 239 -25.41 21.38 16.71
N GLN A 240 -24.44 21.47 17.63
CA GLN A 240 -24.45 21.07 19.05
C GLN A 240 -24.05 19.61 19.40
N GLU A 241 -22.75 19.42 19.73
CA GLU A 241 -22.17 18.99 21.03
C GLU A 241 -20.78 18.33 20.86
N HIS A 242 -19.90 18.52 21.85
CA HIS A 242 -18.61 17.83 22.08
C HIS A 242 -17.46 18.09 21.07
N GLU A 243 -16.34 18.63 21.57
CA GLU A 243 -15.08 18.94 20.84
C GLU A 243 -14.65 17.87 19.83
N LEU A 244 -14.79 16.58 20.20
CA LEU A 244 -14.46 15.46 19.34
C LEU A 244 -15.36 15.40 18.09
N GLN A 245 -16.68 15.53 18.23
CA GLN A 245 -17.59 15.55 17.09
C GLN A 245 -17.34 16.77 16.21
N SER A 246 -16.98 17.91 16.81
CA SER A 246 -16.58 19.10 16.06
C SER A 246 -15.33 18.83 15.21
N PHE A 247 -14.32 18.12 15.74
CA PHE A 247 -13.14 17.72 14.97
C PHE A 247 -13.48 16.70 13.88
N LEU A 248 -14.25 15.66 14.21
CA LEU A 248 -14.56 14.55 13.29
C LEU A 248 -15.43 15.01 12.12
N THR A 249 -16.29 16.01 12.33
CA THR A 249 -17.22 16.55 11.31
C THR A 249 -16.78 17.90 10.73
N ALA A 250 -15.64 18.47 11.16
CA ALA A 250 -15.20 19.77 10.68
C ALA A 250 -15.06 19.81 9.15
N ASP A 251 -15.49 20.91 8.56
CA ASP A 251 -15.34 21.15 7.14
C ASP A 251 -13.92 21.66 6.88
N LEU A 252 -13.03 20.78 6.40
CA LEU A 252 -11.60 21.05 6.24
C LEU A 252 -11.18 20.77 4.81
N ALA A 253 -11.02 21.82 4.00
CA ALA A 253 -10.53 21.68 2.64
C ALA A 253 -9.02 21.40 2.62
N PHE A 254 -8.62 20.27 2.02
CA PHE A 254 -7.23 19.89 1.79
C PHE A 254 -6.97 19.64 0.31
N LYS A 255 -5.74 19.88 -0.17
CA LYS A 255 -5.34 19.49 -1.53
C LYS A 255 -4.95 18.02 -1.55
N ALA A 256 -5.11 17.35 -2.70
CA ALA A 256 -4.73 15.94 -2.85
C ALA A 256 -3.25 15.68 -2.50
N ASP A 257 -2.37 16.64 -2.79
CA ASP A 257 -0.95 16.54 -2.47
C ASP A 257 -0.67 16.64 -0.95
N ASP A 258 -1.48 17.42 -0.22
CA ASP A 258 -1.37 17.54 1.24
C ASP A 258 -1.71 16.22 1.94
N ILE A 259 -2.62 15.42 1.35
CA ILE A 259 -3.03 14.11 1.88
C ILE A 259 -1.91 13.07 1.70
N LYS A 260 -1.05 13.25 0.69
CA LYS A 260 0.07 12.34 0.38
C LYS A 260 1.34 12.66 1.17
N ASP A 261 1.49 13.87 1.70
CA ASP A 261 2.64 14.25 2.54
C ASP A 261 2.53 13.60 3.93
N PRO A 262 3.43 12.67 4.30
CA PRO A 262 3.40 12.00 5.60
C PRO A 262 3.64 12.94 6.78
N ASP A 263 4.31 14.07 6.57
CA ASP A 263 4.61 15.05 7.62
C ASP A 263 3.51 16.11 7.76
N PHE A 264 2.55 16.15 6.84
CA PHE A 264 1.47 17.14 6.83
C PHE A 264 0.69 17.19 8.15
N PRO A 265 0.27 16.06 8.76
CA PRO A 265 -0.47 16.08 10.02
C PRO A 265 0.29 16.77 11.14
N LEU A 266 1.59 16.49 11.26
CA LEU A 266 2.44 17.09 12.29
C LEU A 266 2.59 18.59 12.09
N LYS A 267 2.76 19.04 10.83
CA LYS A 267 2.78 20.47 10.48
C LYS A 267 1.43 21.13 10.81
N TRP A 268 0.33 20.47 10.45
CA TRP A 268 -1.03 20.95 10.70
C TRP A 268 -1.32 21.11 12.19
N TRP A 269 -1.01 20.09 13.00
CA TRP A 269 -1.19 20.14 14.45
C TRP A 269 -0.31 21.21 15.11
N LYS A 270 0.95 21.40 14.67
CA LYS A 270 1.82 22.48 15.15
C LYS A 270 1.25 23.87 14.85
N VAL A 271 0.69 24.05 13.64
CA VAL A 271 0.07 25.32 13.25
C VAL A 271 -1.24 25.54 14.01
N CYS A 272 -2.08 24.52 14.17
CA CYS A 272 -3.34 24.64 14.91
C CYS A 272 -3.12 24.88 16.41
N HIS A 273 -2.06 24.31 17.00
CA HIS A 273 -1.69 24.58 18.39
C HIS A 273 -1.17 26.02 18.59
N THR A 274 -0.53 26.60 17.58
CA THR A 274 0.03 27.97 17.65
C THR A 274 -0.94 29.04 17.14
N CYS A 275 -1.95 28.66 16.36
CA CYS A 275 -2.91 29.56 15.74
C CYS A 275 -4.28 29.48 16.43
N SER A 276 -4.72 30.58 17.06
CA SER A 276 -6.05 30.68 17.72
C SER A 276 -7.26 30.45 16.80
N GLN A 277 -7.06 30.24 15.49
CA GLN A 277 -8.11 29.98 14.51
C GLN A 277 -8.66 28.54 14.50
N TYR A 278 -7.92 27.55 15.01
CA TYR A 278 -8.30 26.12 14.96
C TYR A 278 -8.41 25.51 16.37
N GLN A 279 -8.97 26.25 17.31
CA GLN A 279 -9.20 25.80 18.69
C GLN A 279 -10.39 24.84 18.79
N LEU A 280 -10.30 23.72 18.07
CA LEU A 280 -11.23 22.60 18.23
C LEU A 280 -10.92 21.76 19.47
N ILE A 281 -9.73 21.92 20.06
CA ILE A 281 -9.31 21.21 21.26
C ILE A 281 -8.53 22.22 22.12
N ARG A 282 -9.19 22.85 23.10
CA ARG A 282 -8.51 23.59 24.16
C ARG A 282 -8.58 22.80 25.44
N TYR A 283 -7.41 22.32 25.87
CA TYR A 283 -7.18 21.67 27.16
C TYR A 283 -7.78 22.41 28.34
#